data_AF-A0A932E2T6-F1
#
_entry.id   AF-A0A932E2T6-F1
#
_cell.length_a   1.000
_cell.length_b   1.000
_cell.length_c   1.000
_cell.angle_alpha   90.00
_cell.angle_beta   90.00
_cell.angle_gamma   90.00
#
_symmetry.space_group_name_H-M   'P 1'
#
loop_
_entity.id
_entity.type
_entity.pdbx_description
1 polymer ?
#
loop_
_entity_poly.entity_id
_entity_poly.type
_entity_poly.pdbx_seq_one_letter_code
_entity_poly.pdbx_strand_id
1 'polypeptide(L)' 'MRPWGRVARVTGAARVANIGPAGRKRRVLLGVGFLAAGVTLLALLWWAGHGRGLRLAVFPLFWIGAVGLFQARGHT' A
#
# COMPACT_ATOMS: atom_id res chain seq x y z
N MET A 1 43.77 13.06 27.67
CA MET A 1 42.41 13.66 27.64
C MET A 1 41.97 13.84 26.20
N ARG A 2 41.15 12.91 25.68
CA ARG A 2 40.36 12.97 24.43
C ARG A 2 39.51 11.68 24.41
N PRO A 3 38.37 11.61 23.70
CA PRO A 3 37.14 12.40 23.86
C PRO A 3 35.92 11.45 23.85
N TRP A 4 34.70 11.98 23.64
CA TRP A 4 33.44 11.25 23.38
C TRP A 4 32.65 10.83 24.62
N GLY A 5 31.78 11.75 25.05
CA GLY A 5 30.62 11.42 25.87
C GLY A 5 29.76 10.36 25.19
N ARG A 6 29.31 9.40 26.01
CA ARG A 6 28.50 8.22 25.69
C ARG A 6 27.63 8.41 24.43
N VAL A 7 28.01 7.74 23.35
CA VAL A 7 27.09 7.46 22.24
C VAL A 7 25.98 6.58 22.82
N ALA A 8 24.78 7.13 22.96
CA ALA A 8 23.62 6.37 23.39
C ALA A 8 23.45 5.19 22.43
N ARG A 9 23.60 3.96 22.95
CA ARG A 9 23.29 2.76 22.19
C ARG A 9 21.80 2.82 21.88
N VAL A 10 21.47 3.04 20.61
CA VAL A 10 20.11 2.87 20.10
C VAL A 10 19.75 1.40 20.33
N THR A 11 19.05 1.12 21.42
CA THR A 11 18.51 -0.20 21.71
C THR A 11 17.59 -0.58 20.57
N GLY A 12 17.88 -1.70 19.91
CA GLY A 12 17.33 -2.14 18.62
C GLY A 12 15.83 -2.46 18.55
N ALA A 13 14.97 -1.77 19.31
CA ALA A 13 13.52 -1.86 19.25
C ALA A 13 12.86 -0.66 18.54
N ALA A 14 13.59 0.43 18.33
CA ALA A 14 13.12 1.55 17.52
C ALA A 14 13.43 1.31 16.04
N ARG A 15 12.81 0.28 15.43
CA ARG A 15 12.58 0.36 13.99
C ARG A 15 11.77 1.62 13.79
N VAL A 16 12.35 2.60 13.10
CA VAL A 16 11.68 3.83 12.69
C VAL A 16 10.53 3.42 11.78
N ALA A 17 9.38 3.08 12.37
CA ALA A 17 8.16 2.91 11.64
C ALA A 17 7.72 4.32 11.25
N ASN A 18 8.15 4.77 10.06
CA ASN A 18 7.75 6.06 9.47
C ASN A 18 6.22 6.18 9.29
N ILE A 19 5.48 5.11 9.57
CA ILE A 19 4.04 5.03 9.40
C ILE A 19 3.43 4.49 10.70
N GLY A 20 2.78 5.38 11.45
CA GLY A 20 2.02 5.00 12.63
C GLY A 20 0.78 4.14 12.30
N PRO A 21 0.12 3.57 13.33
CA PRO A 21 -1.04 2.67 13.16
C PRO A 21 -2.18 3.28 12.32
N ALA A 22 -2.42 4.58 12.46
CA ALA A 22 -3.43 5.32 11.69
C ALA A 22 -3.07 5.40 10.19
N GLY A 23 -1.79 5.64 9.87
CA GLY A 23 -1.30 5.65 8.49
C GLY A 23 -1.41 4.28 7.82
N ARG A 24 -1.25 3.19 8.58
CA ARG A 24 -1.46 1.83 8.09
C ARG A 24 -2.93 1.56 7.75
N LYS A 25 -3.86 1.86 8.66
CA LYS A 25 -5.30 1.69 8.42
C LYS A 25 -5.77 2.46 7.18
N ARG A 26 -5.31 3.70 7.00
CA ARG A 26 -5.63 4.50 5.82
C ARG A 26 -5.16 3.85 4.51
N ARG A 27 -3.95 3.27 4.49
CA ARG A 27 -3.41 2.59 3.30
C ARG A 27 -4.17 1.30 2.96
N VAL A 28 -4.60 0.53 3.97
CA VAL A 28 -5.50 -0.62 3.77
C VAL A 28 -6.81 -0.18 3.15
N LEU A 29 -7.47 0.83 3.73
CA LEU A 29 -8.76 1.32 3.24
C LEU A 29 -8.67 1.81 1.80
N LEU A 30 -7.64 2.57 1.46
CA LEU A 30 -7.37 2.98 0.09
C LEU A 30 -7.13 1.76 -0.81
N GLY A 31 -6.29 0.81 -0.38
CA GLY A 31 -6.00 -0.41 -1.13
C GLY A 31 -7.26 -1.23 -1.47
N VAL A 32 -8.09 -1.48 -0.46
CA VAL A 32 -9.38 -2.17 -0.61
C VAL A 32 -10.32 -1.38 -1.52
N GLY A 33 -10.42 -0.06 -1.34
CA GLY A 33 -11.25 0.80 -2.18
C GLY A 33 -10.87 0.74 -3.65
N PHE A 34 -9.57 0.84 -3.96
CA PHE A 34 -9.06 0.75 -5.33
C PHE A 34 -9.28 -0.63 -5.96
N LEU A 35 -9.15 -1.72 -5.19
CA LEU A 35 -9.49 -3.05 -5.67
C LEU A 35 -10.97 -3.21 -5.97
N ALA A 36 -11.84 -2.78 -5.05
CA ALA A 36 -13.29 -2.85 -5.25
C ALA A 36 -13.72 -2.03 -6.49
N ALA A 37 -13.17 -0.82 -6.65
CA ALA A 37 -13.39 0.00 -7.82
C ALA A 37 -12.90 -0.68 -9.12
N GLY A 38 -11.70 -1.25 -9.11
CA GLY A 38 -11.15 -2.00 -10.25
C GLY A 38 -12.01 -3.19 -10.65
N VAL A 39 -12.45 -4.01 -9.69
CA VAL A 39 -13.35 -5.14 -9.95
C VAL A 39 -14.68 -4.67 -10.54
N THR A 40 -15.26 -3.62 -9.97
CA THR A 40 -16.55 -3.05 -10.42
C THR A 40 -16.45 -2.55 -11.85
N LEU A 41 -15.41 -1.76 -12.16
CA LEU A 41 -15.19 -1.22 -13.49
C LEU A 41 -14.93 -2.32 -14.52
N LEU A 42 -14.14 -3.35 -14.16
CA LEU A 42 -13.89 -4.48 -15.03
C LEU A 42 -15.16 -5.27 -15.34
N ALA A 43 -16.02 -5.50 -14.34
CA ALA A 43 -17.31 -6.17 -14.52
C ALA A 43 -18.23 -5.36 -15.46
N LEU A 44 -18.29 -4.04 -15.30
CA LEU A 44 -19.05 -3.16 -16.18
C LEU A 44 -18.53 -3.19 -17.63
N LEU A 45 -17.22 -3.13 -17.82
CA LEU A 45 -16.59 -3.22 -19.15
C LEU A 45 -16.85 -4.59 -19.81
N TRP A 46 -16.83 -5.66 -19.02
CA TRP A 46 -17.16 -7.00 -19.49
C TRP A 46 -18.61 -7.10 -19.94
N TRP A 47 -19.54 -6.64 -19.09
CA TRP A 47 -20.97 -6.68 -19.38
C TRP A 47 -21.34 -5.84 -20.60
N ALA A 48 -20.73 -4.66 -20.75
CA ALA A 48 -20.92 -3.80 -21.91
C ALA A 48 -20.15 -4.26 -23.17
N GLY A 49 -19.48 -5.42 -23.14
CA GLY A 49 -18.82 -5.99 -24.32
C GLY A 49 -17.59 -5.23 -24.82
N HIS A 50 -17.02 -4.33 -24.01
CA HIS A 50 -15.89 -3.51 -24.44
C HIS A 50 -14.64 -4.37 -24.72
N GLY A 51 -13.84 -3.95 -25.70
CA GLY A 51 -12.66 -4.67 -26.14
C GLY A 51 -11.57 -4.82 -25.07
N ARG A 52 -10.61 -5.72 -25.33
CA ARG A 52 -9.53 -6.09 -24.39
C ARG A 52 -8.71 -4.89 -23.91
N GLY A 53 -8.50 -3.88 -24.75
CA GLY A 53 -7.73 -2.68 -24.42
C GLY A 53 -8.30 -1.90 -23.23
N LEU A 54 -9.62 -1.66 -23.21
CA LEU A 54 -10.26 -0.94 -22.09
C LEU A 54 -10.23 -1.74 -20.80
N ARG A 55 -10.32 -3.07 -20.87
CA ARG A 55 -10.19 -3.94 -19.70
C ARG A 55 -8.77 -3.89 -19.11
N LEU A 56 -7.74 -3.79 -19.96
CA LEU A 56 -6.35 -3.62 -19.53
C LEU A 56 -6.11 -2.25 -18.89
N ALA A 57 -6.84 -1.21 -19.30
CA ALA A 57 -6.74 0.12 -18.69
C ALA A 57 -7.18 0.15 -17.21
N VAL A 58 -7.86 -0.89 -16.72
CA VAL A 58 -8.23 -1.05 -15.30
C VAL A 58 -7.03 -1.51 -14.45
N PHE A 59 -5.96 -2.03 -15.06
CA PHE A 59 -4.78 -2.55 -14.36
C PHE A 59 -4.18 -1.60 -13.30
N PRO A 60 -4.04 -0.28 -13.54
CA PRO A 60 -3.51 0.64 -12.52
C PRO A 60 -4.32 0.67 -11.23
N LEU A 61 -5.65 0.50 -11.29
CA LEU A 61 -6.50 0.42 -10.10
C LEU A 61 -6.14 -0.81 -9.26
N PHE A 62 -5.96 -1.96 -9.91
CA PHE A 62 -5.53 -3.17 -9.25
C PHE A 62 -4.13 -3.05 -8.67
N TRP A 63 -3.20 -2.42 -9.40
CA TRP A 63 -1.83 -2.19 -8.94
C TRP A 63 -1.79 -1.33 -7.67
N ILE A 64 -2.44 -0.16 -7.67
CA ILE A 64 -2.50 0.74 -6.52
C ILE A 64 -3.18 0.04 -5.34
N GLY A 65 -4.26 -0.69 -5.62
CA GLY A 65 -4.99 -1.47 -4.64
C GLY A 65 -4.12 -2.51 -3.92
N ALA A 66 -3.40 -3.31 -4.70
CA ALA A 66 -2.47 -4.32 -4.20
C ALA A 66 -1.32 -3.71 -3.41
N VAL A 67 -0.72 -2.62 -3.90
CA VAL A 67 0.35 -1.88 -3.21
C VAL A 67 -0.12 -1.38 -1.83
N GLY A 68 -1.35 -0.87 -1.74
CA GLY A 68 -1.94 -0.43 -0.47
C GLY A 68 -2.13 -1.57 0.55
N LEU A 69 -2.53 -2.75 0.08
CA LEU A 69 -2.64 -3.95 0.91
C LEU A 69 -1.28 -4.49 1.36
N PHE A 70 -0.30 -4.57 0.46
CA PHE A 70 1.02 -5.11 0.79
C PHE A 70 1.80 -4.20 1.74
N GLN A 71 1.67 -2.88 1.63
CA GLN A 71 2.22 -1.95 2.62
C GLN A 71 1.66 -2.15 4.03
N ALA A 72 0.44 -2.69 4.16
CA ALA A 72 -0.13 -2.99 5.46
C ALA A 72 0.36 -4.31 6.07
N ARG A 73 0.83 -5.23 5.22
CA ARG A 73 1.44 -6.52 5.61
C ARG A 73 2.96 -6.44 5.80
N GLY A 74 3.62 -5.45 5.22
CA GLY A 74 5.04 -5.15 5.40
C GLY A 74 5.36 -4.63 6.80
N HIS A 75 5.29 -5.52 7.80
CA HIS A 75 5.91 -5.35 9.10
C HIS A 75 6.71 -6.62 9.43
N THR A 76 7.87 -6.75 8.79
CA THR A 76 9.12 -7.34 9.31
C THR A 76 10.27 -6.95 8.40
#